data_AF-A0AAV6C208-F1
#
_entry.id   AF-A0AAV6C208-F1
#
_cell.length_a   1.000
_cell.length_b   1.000
_cell.length_c   1.000
_cell.angle_alpha   90.00
_cell.angle_beta   90.00
_cell.angle_gamma   90.00
#
_symmetry.space_group_name_H-M   'P 1'
#
loop_
_entity.id
_entity.type
_entity.pdbx_description
1 polymer ?
#
loop_
_entity_poly.entity_id
_entity_poly.type
_entity_poly.pdbx_seq_one_letter_code
_entity_poly.pdbx_strand_id
1 'polypeptide(L)' 'LALELMNSGEAPAAGAQFQQLLESNPGYVPAYLMYGQLLQRESRVEDAKRVLREGVSRAAQKGDTHARSEMETLLAELG' A
#
# COMPACT_ATOMS: atom_id res chain seq x y z
N LEU A 1 -8.35 -11.71 5.02
CA LEU A 1 -8.97 -10.82 4.01
C LEU A 1 -7.99 -10.10 3.10
N ALA A 2 -7.23 -9.08 3.52
CA ALA A 2 -6.35 -8.33 2.58
C ALA A 2 -5.23 -9.19 1.95
N LEU A 3 -4.67 -10.16 2.69
CA LEU A 3 -3.66 -11.10 2.18
C LEU A 3 -4.27 -12.18 1.25
N GLU A 4 -5.51 -12.60 1.47
CA GLU A 4 -6.21 -13.57 0.61
C GLU A 4 -6.48 -12.99 -0.78
N LEU A 5 -6.79 -11.69 -0.84
CA LEU A 5 -7.07 -11.00 -2.09
C LEU A 5 -5.85 -10.92 -3.01
N MET A 6 -4.64 -10.75 -2.47
CA MET A 6 -3.40 -10.72 -3.25
C MET A 6 -3.11 -12.04 -3.99
N ASN A 7 -3.68 -13.16 -3.55
CA ASN A 7 -3.49 -14.49 -4.17
C ASN A 7 -4.61 -14.89 -5.12
N SER A 8 -5.75 -14.20 -5.13
CA SER A 8 -6.95 -14.63 -5.85
C SER A 8 -7.01 -14.23 -7.33
N GLY A 9 -6.12 -13.35 -7.81
CA GLY A 9 -6.20 -12.82 -9.19
C GLY A 9 -7.36 -11.83 -9.40
N GLU A 10 -8.20 -11.60 -8.39
CA GLU A 10 -9.25 -10.57 -8.38
C GLU A 10 -8.69 -9.19 -8.00
N ALA A 11 -7.72 -8.74 -8.80
CA ALA A 11 -6.98 -7.50 -8.55
C ALA A 11 -7.89 -6.24 -8.41
N PRO A 12 -8.96 -6.06 -9.22
CA PRO A 12 -9.81 -4.86 -9.11
C PRO A 12 -10.61 -4.80 -7.80
N ALA A 13 -11.10 -5.94 -7.31
CA ALA A 13 -11.85 -6.02 -6.06
C ALA A 13 -10.95 -5.75 -4.85
N ALA A 14 -9.68 -6.17 -4.94
CA ALA A 14 -8.70 -5.97 -3.90
C ALA A 14 -8.38 -4.48 -3.67
N GLY A 15 -8.26 -3.69 -4.74
CA GLY A 15 -7.98 -2.25 -4.63
C GLY A 15 -9.08 -1.49 -3.86
N ALA A 16 -10.36 -1.79 -4.15
CA ALA A 16 -11.48 -1.17 -3.45
C ALA A 16 -11.50 -1.53 -1.94
N GLN A 17 -11.16 -2.77 -1.59
CA GLN A 17 -11.07 -3.18 -0.19
C GLN A 17 -9.92 -2.49 0.56
N PHE A 18 -8.75 -2.34 -0.08
CA PHE A 18 -7.67 -1.57 0.52
C PHE A 18 -8.05 -0.11 0.74
N GLN A 19 -8.75 0.50 -0.22
CA GLN A 19 -9.20 1.87 -0.06
C GLN A 19 -10.16 2.01 1.13
N GLN A 20 -11.17 1.14 1.23
CA GLN A 20 -12.10 1.12 2.37
C GLN A 20 -11.39 0.85 3.71
N LEU A 21 -10.38 -0.03 3.71
CA LEU A 21 -9.58 -0.33 4.89
C LEU A 21 -8.77 0.90 5.34
N LEU A 22 -8.20 1.65 4.41
CA LEU A 22 -7.45 2.86 4.72
C LEU A 22 -8.35 4.03 5.10
N GLU A 23 -9.56 4.12 4.53
CA GLU A 23 -10.58 5.09 4.94
C GLU A 23 -11.07 4.84 6.37
N SER A 24 -11.30 3.57 6.73
CA SER A 24 -11.76 3.18 8.07
C SER A 24 -10.63 3.13 9.10
N ASN A 25 -9.40 2.84 8.68
CA ASN A 25 -8.23 2.78 9.54
C ASN A 25 -6.99 3.39 8.87
N PRO A 26 -6.89 4.73 8.84
CA PRO A 26 -5.74 5.44 8.27
C PRO A 26 -4.42 5.16 9.01
N GLY A 27 -4.49 4.59 10.21
CA GLY A 27 -3.33 4.21 11.00
C GLY A 27 -2.76 2.85 10.62
N TYR A 28 -3.40 2.07 9.74
CA TYR A 28 -2.94 0.72 9.43
C TYR A 28 -1.84 0.74 8.37
N VAL A 29 -0.62 1.07 8.81
CA VAL A 29 0.58 1.24 7.97
C VAL A 29 0.84 0.07 7.01
N PRO A 30 0.73 -1.22 7.43
CA PRO A 30 0.96 -2.34 6.51
C PRO A 30 0.05 -2.35 5.29
N ALA A 31 -1.18 -1.83 5.39
CA ALA A 31 -2.11 -1.79 4.26
C ALA A 31 -1.64 -0.85 3.13
N TYR A 32 -0.89 0.21 3.45
CA TYR A 32 -0.33 1.09 2.42
C TYR A 32 0.74 0.39 1.58
N LEU A 33 1.63 -0.39 2.21
CA LEU A 33 2.64 -1.19 1.52
C LEU A 33 1.99 -2.24 0.62
N MET A 34 1.06 -3.02 1.17
CA MET A 34 0.36 -4.06 0.42
C MET A 34 -0.46 -3.50 -0.74
N TYR A 35 -1.13 -2.36 -0.54
CA TYR A 35 -1.90 -1.72 -1.61
C TYR A 35 -0.98 -1.16 -2.70
N GLY A 36 0.16 -0.56 -2.34
CA GLY A 36 1.18 -0.13 -3.30
C GLY A 36 1.70 -1.29 -4.15
N GLN A 37 2.00 -2.44 -3.55
CA GLN A 37 2.42 -3.66 -4.26
C GLN A 37 1.34 -4.19 -5.20
N LEU A 38 0.07 -4.18 -4.78
CA LEU A 38 -1.05 -4.55 -5.64
C LEU A 38 -1.14 -3.63 -6.86
N LEU A 39 -1.11 -2.31 -6.65
CA LEU A 39 -1.20 -1.32 -7.72
C LEU A 39 -0.02 -1.43 -8.70
N GLN A 40 1.19 -1.72 -8.20
CA GLN A 40 2.33 -2.04 -9.06
C GLN A 40 2.06 -3.28 -9.93
N ARG A 41 1.54 -4.37 -9.35
CA ARG A 41 1.20 -5.59 -10.12
C ARG A 41 0.13 -5.33 -11.17
N GLU A 42 -0.79 -4.40 -10.91
CA GLU A 42 -1.80 -3.93 -11.87
C GLU A 42 -1.25 -2.92 -12.90
N SER A 43 0.05 -2.63 -12.92
CA SER A 43 0.67 -1.58 -13.76
C SER A 43 0.13 -0.16 -13.49
N ARG A 44 -0.52 0.06 -12.35
CA ARG A 44 -1.03 1.36 -11.89
C ARG A 44 0.03 2.10 -11.07
N VAL A 45 1.17 2.36 -11.69
CA VAL A 45 2.39 2.87 -11.03
C VAL A 45 2.17 4.21 -10.32
N GLU A 46 1.47 5.15 -10.95
CA GLU A 46 1.23 6.48 -10.34
C GLU A 46 0.33 6.40 -9.10
N ASP A 47 -0.63 5.47 -9.09
CA ASP A 47 -1.47 5.23 -7.92
C ASP A 47 -0.66 4.57 -6.80
N ALA A 48 0.19 3.59 -7.15
CA ALA A 48 1.08 2.95 -6.19
C ALA A 48 1.98 3.99 -5.49
N LYS A 49 2.59 4.89 -6.26
CA LYS A 49 3.42 5.98 -5.71
C LYS A 49 2.65 6.88 -4.75
N ARG A 50 1.40 7.22 -5.08
CA ARG A 50 0.57 8.08 -4.22
C ARG A 50 0.28 7.41 -2.87
N VAL A 51 -0.15 6.15 -2.90
CA VAL A 51 -0.47 5.36 -1.72
C VAL A 51 0.77 5.16 -0.85
N LEU A 52 1.91 4.81 -1.44
CA LEU A 52 3.15 4.58 -0.70
C LEU A 52 3.66 5.87 -0.03
N ARG A 53 3.57 7.02 -0.70
CA ARG A 53 3.94 8.32 -0.08
C ARG A 53 3.09 8.63 1.14
N GLU A 54 1.79 8.36 1.08
CA GLU A 54 0.92 8.52 2.24
C GLU A 54 1.30 7.54 3.36
N GLY A 55 1.53 6.28 3.02
CA GLY A 55 1.98 5.25 3.94
C GLY A 55 3.27 5.63 4.66
N VAL A 56 4.27 6.16 3.94
CA VAL A 56 5.53 6.68 4.51
C VAL A 56 5.26 7.77 5.56
N SER A 57 4.34 8.70 5.28
CA SER A 57 3.96 9.73 6.25
C SER A 57 3.31 9.13 7.50
N ARG A 58 2.40 8.15 7.33
CA ARG A 58 1.75 7.45 8.46
C ARG A 58 2.73 6.63 9.28
N ALA A 59 3.65 5.93 8.63
CA ALA A 59 4.71 5.16 9.26
C ALA A 59 5.63 6.08 10.09
N ALA A 60 6.04 7.21 9.52
CA ALA A 60 6.83 8.21 10.23
C ALA A 60 6.11 8.77 11.47
N GLN A 61 4.81 9.08 11.36
CA GLN A 61 4.00 9.54 12.49
C GLN A 61 3.90 8.49 13.61
N LYS A 62 3.87 7.20 13.26
CA LYS A 62 3.86 6.09 14.23
C LYS A 62 5.23 5.67 14.75
N GLY A 63 6.31 6.21 14.19
CA GLY A 63 7.67 5.75 14.49
C GLY A 63 7.98 4.35 13.93
N ASP A 64 7.20 3.87 12.96
CA ASP A 64 7.42 2.57 12.30
C ASP A 64 8.48 2.71 11.21
N THR A 65 9.74 2.64 11.63
CA THR A 65 10.88 2.81 10.73
C THR A 65 11.03 1.66 9.75
N HIS A 66 10.58 0.45 10.12
CA HIS A 66 10.67 -0.72 9.25
C HIS A 66 9.71 -0.58 8.07
N ALA A 67 8.41 -0.37 8.34
CA ALA A 67 7.43 -0.21 7.28
C ALA A 67 7.72 1.03 6.41
N ARG A 68 8.22 2.11 7.03
CA ARG A 68 8.68 3.29 6.27
C ARG A 68 9.75 2.90 5.25
N SER A 69 10.79 2.19 5.69
CA SER A 69 11.89 1.79 4.82
C SER A 69 11.42 0.90 3.66
N GLU A 70 10.53 -0.07 3.92
CA GLU A 70 10.00 -0.94 2.86
C GLU A 70 9.22 -0.16 1.80
N MET A 71 8.40 0.81 2.23
CA MET A 71 7.65 1.65 1.30
C MET A 71 8.55 2.61 0.52
N GLU A 72 9.60 3.15 1.15
CA GLU A 72 10.61 3.98 0.46
C GLU A 72 11.40 3.17 -0.57
N THR A 73 11.78 1.92 -0.26
CA THR A 73 12.41 1.00 -1.20
C THR A 73 11.49 0.75 -2.40
N LEU A 74 10.23 0.42 -2.15
CA LEU A 74 9.27 0.18 -3.22
C LEU A 74 9.04 1.43 -4.08
N LEU A 75 8.95 2.60 -3.47
CA LEU A 75 8.86 3.88 -4.19
C LEU A 75 10.05 4.11 -5.13
N ALA A 76 11.26 3.79 -4.67
CA ALA A 76 12.47 3.91 -5.48
C ALA A 76 12.49 2.94 -6.66
N GLU A 77 11.98 1.72 -6.48
CA GLU A 77 11.86 0.72 -7.56
C GLU A 77 10.86 1.15 -8.65
N LEU A 78 9.87 1.97 -8.31
CA LEU A 78 8.84 2.46 -9.23
C LEU A 78 9.27 3.65 -10.10
N GLY A 79 10.48 4.19 -9.90
CA GLY A 79 11.09 5.25 -10.72
C GLY A 79 10.73 6.67 -10.33
#